data_AF-A0A960V7F6-F1
#
_entry.id   AF-A0A960V7F6-F1
#
_cell.length_a   1.000
_cell.length_b   1.000
_cell.length_c   1.000
_cell.angle_alpha   90.00
_cell.angle_beta   90.00
_cell.angle_gamma   90.00
#
_symmetry.space_group_name_H-M   'P 1'
#
loop_
_entity.id
_entity.type
_entity.pdbx_description
1 polymer ?
#
loop_
_entity_poly.entity_id
_entity_poly.type
_entity_poly.pdbx_seq_one_letter_code
_entity_poly.pdbx_strand_id
1 'polypeptide(L)' 'MDARGIYATNNYLYLADGAGGFRMYSLSEPVNPSLVGSIATGQAAEGVFATGKYAYWGEGTAGMKILRIAR' A
#
# COMPACT_ATOMS: atom_id res chain seq x y z
N MET A 1 7.99 2.34 10.96
CA MET A 1 7.22 2.78 9.80
C MET A 1 8.01 3.91 9.17
N ASP A 2 8.44 3.75 7.92
CA ASP A 2 9.10 4.72 7.06
C ASP A 2 8.11 5.06 5.92
N ALA A 3 7.13 5.91 6.20
CA ALA A 3 6.05 6.20 5.27
C ALA A 3 6.53 7.11 4.13
N ARG A 4 6.67 6.55 2.93
CA ARG A 4 7.16 7.27 1.74
C ARG A 4 6.06 7.70 0.79
N GLY A 5 4.98 6.92 0.74
CA GLY A 5 3.81 7.21 -0.07
C GLY A 5 2.54 6.71 0.59
N ILE A 6 1.46 7.48 0.44
CA ILE A 6 0.14 7.15 0.97
C ILE A 6 -0.93 7.42 -0.09
N TYR A 7 -1.89 6.52 -0.22
CA TYR A 7 -3.06 6.71 -1.08
C TYR A 7 -4.30 6.14 -0.42
N ALA A 8 -5.36 6.92 -0.36
CA ALA A 8 -6.62 6.52 0.26
C ALA A 8 -7.73 6.36 -0.78
N THR A 9 -8.57 5.36 -0.56
CA THR A 9 -9.88 5.19 -1.21
C THR A 9 -10.94 5.25 -0.12
N ASN A 10 -12.22 5.11 -0.49
CA ASN A 10 -13.30 5.09 0.51
C ASN A 10 -13.18 3.94 1.52
N ASN A 11 -12.55 2.83 1.15
CA ASN A 11 -12.53 1.61 1.96
C ASN A 11 -11.15 1.23 2.48
N TYR A 12 -10.08 1.69 1.82
CA TYR A 12 -8.72 1.26 2.12
C TYR A 12 -7.72 2.39 2.06
N LEU A 13 -6.70 2.28 2.91
CA LEU A 13 -5.49 3.07 2.89
C LEU A 13 -4.33 2.20 2.44
N TYR A 14 -3.57 2.67 1.46
CA TYR A 14 -2.37 2.02 0.97
C TYR A 14 -1.15 2.83 1.38
N LEU A 15 -0.10 2.13 1.81
CA LEU A 15 1.12 2.74 2.31
C LEU A 15 2.34 2.06 1.68
N ALA A 16 3.23 2.86 1.12
CA ALA A 16 4.61 2.48 0.85
C ALA A 16 5.44 2.77 2.11
N ASP A 17 5.92 1.72 2.77
CA ASP A 17 6.66 1.79 4.04
C ASP A 17 8.18 1.60 3.89
N GLY A 18 8.78 2.09 2.81
CA GLY A 18 10.21 1.91 2.59
C GLY A 18 10.61 0.43 2.67
N ALA A 19 11.58 0.10 3.53
CA ALA A 19 12.01 -1.29 3.76
C ALA A 19 10.95 -2.19 4.41
N GLY A 20 9.90 -1.61 5.00
CA GLY A 20 8.75 -2.34 5.53
C GLY A 20 7.73 -2.77 4.47
N GLY A 21 7.94 -2.37 3.20
CA GLY A 21 7.19 -2.82 2.04
C GLY A 21 5.83 -2.15 1.84
N PHE A 22 4.92 -2.84 1.14
CA PHE A 22 3.58 -2.35 0.89
C PHE A 22 2.62 -2.76 2.02
N ARG A 23 1.79 -1.84 2.49
CA ARG A 23 0.74 -2.11 3.48
C ARG A 23 -0.62 -1.62 3.02
N MET A 24 -1.64 -2.37 3.41
CA MET A 24 -3.04 -2.09 3.16
C MET A 24 -3.79 -2.11 4.49
N TYR A 25 -4.48 -1.01 4.78
CA TYR A 25 -5.32 -0.87 5.97
C TYR A 25 -6.78 -0.71 5.55
N SER A 26 -7.70 -1.28 6.33
CA SER A 26 -9.13 -0.97 6.22
C SER A 26 -9.40 0.41 6.81
N LEU A 27 -10.29 1.16 6.15
CA LEU A 27 -10.85 2.42 6.62
C LEU A 27 -12.31 2.29 7.08
N SER A 28 -12.75 1.08 7.46
CA SER A 28 -14.07 0.89 8.08
C SER A 28 -14.29 1.76 9.32
N GLU A 29 -13.22 2.00 10.09
CA GLU A 29 -13.15 3.01 11.15
C GLU A 29 -12.06 4.03 10.80
N PRO A 30 -12.37 5.16 10.15
CA PRO A 30 -11.34 6.07 9.60
C PRO A 30 -10.39 6.67 10.65
N VAL A 31 -10.85 6.83 11.89
CA VAL A 31 -10.04 7.31 13.01
C VAL A 31 -9.16 6.22 13.64
N ASN A 32 -9.40 4.96 13.28
CA ASN A 32 -8.65 3.80 13.74
C ASN A 32 -8.44 2.77 12.60
N PRO A 33 -7.63 3.10 11.58
CA PRO A 33 -7.38 2.17 10.47
C PRO A 33 -6.72 0.87 10.95
N SER A 34 -7.20 -0.28 10.47
CA SER A 34 -6.67 -1.59 10.86
C SER A 34 -5.90 -2.24 9.70
N LEU A 35 -4.73 -2.82 9.99
CA LEU A 35 -3.93 -3.50 8.97
C LEU A 35 -4.66 -4.75 8.47
N VAL A 36 -4.95 -4.81 7.17
CA VAL A 36 -5.62 -5.96 6.52
C VAL A 36 -4.71 -6.73 5.56
N GLY A 37 -3.55 -6.18 5.23
CA GLY A 37 -2.57 -6.88 4.41
C GLY A 37 -1.22 -6.17 4.38
N SER A 38 -0.16 -6.95 4.22
CA SER A 38 1.20 -6.44 4.02
C SER A 38 1.97 -7.34 3.08
N ILE A 39 2.79 -6.74 2.23
CA ILE A 39 3.71 -7.45 1.33
C ILE A 39 5.10 -6.92 1.63
N ALA A 40 5.95 -7.79 2.15
CA ALA A 40 7.38 -7.50 2.26
C ALA A 40 7.95 -7.40 0.84
N THR A 41 8.79 -6.39 0.63
CA THR A 41 9.37 -6.09 -0.68
C THR A 41 10.87 -6.35 -0.62
N GLY A 42 11.47 -6.76 -1.73
CA GLY A 42 12.93 -6.97 -1.79
C GLY A 42 13.73 -5.66 -1.84
N GLN A 43 13.06 -4.55 -2.14
CA GLN A 43 13.59 -3.18 -2.20
C GLN A 43 12.61 -2.23 -1.51
N ALA A 44 13.04 -1.02 -1.16
CA ALA A 44 12.18 -0.06 -0.48
C ALA A 44 10.96 0.33 -1.35
N ALA A 45 9.75 0.27 -0.77
CA ALA A 45 8.55 0.80 -1.39
C ALA A 45 8.56 2.34 -1.29
N GLU A 46 8.42 3.02 -2.42
CA GLU A 46 8.62 4.48 -2.52
C GLU A 46 7.33 5.27 -2.75
N GLY A 47 6.36 4.68 -3.43
CA GLY A 47 5.12 5.35 -3.81
C GLY A 47 3.99 4.37 -4.04
N VAL A 48 2.76 4.85 -3.93
CA VAL A 48 1.54 4.04 -4.09
C VAL A 48 0.50 4.79 -4.93
N PHE A 49 -0.27 4.03 -5.71
CA PHE A 49 -1.45 4.49 -6.42
C PHE A 49 -2.48 3.37 -6.43
N ALA A 50 -3.78 3.69 -6.38
CA ALA A 50 -4.82 2.68 -6.51
C ALA A 50 -5.97 3.15 -7.39
N THR A 51 -6.49 2.23 -8.20
CA THR A 51 -7.66 2.47 -9.05
C THR A 51 -8.44 1.18 -9.27
N GLY A 52 -9.77 1.28 -9.25
CA GLY A 52 -10.65 0.12 -9.35
C GLY A 52 -10.33 -0.96 -8.31
N LYS A 53 -9.93 -2.14 -8.78
CA LYS A 53 -9.57 -3.29 -7.94
C LYS A 53 -8.05 -3.51 -7.86
N TYR A 54 -7.24 -2.50 -8.16
CA TYR A 54 -5.79 -2.65 -8.23
C TYR A 54 -5.09 -1.59 -7.39
N ALA A 55 -4.08 -2.03 -6.64
CA ALA A 55 -3.07 -1.18 -6.03
C ALA A 55 -1.74 -1.39 -6.76
N TYR A 56 -1.01 -0.31 -6.94
CA TYR A 56 0.29 -0.24 -7.58
C TYR A 56 1.26 0.39 -6.61
N TRP A 57 2.48 -0.13 -6.55
CA TRP A 57 3.56 0.51 -5.80
C TRP A 57 4.88 0.39 -6.53
N GLY A 58 5.73 1.40 -6.37
CA GLY A 58 7.08 1.42 -6.90
C GLY A 58 8.08 0.90 -5.88
N GLU A 59 9.03 0.07 -6.33
CA GLU A 59 10.15 -0.45 -5.55
C GLU A 59 11.48 -0.05 -6.19
N GLY A 60 11.96 1.18 -5.98
CA GLY A 60 13.25 1.66 -6.50
C GLY A 60 13.57 1.15 -7.92
N THR A 61 14.67 0.39 -8.04
CA THR A 61 15.12 -0.23 -9.30
C THR A 61 14.40 -1.54 -9.67
N ALA A 62 13.64 -2.14 -8.75
CA ALA A 62 12.82 -3.32 -8.99
C ALA A 62 11.50 -3.02 -9.72
N GLY A 63 11.24 -1.75 -10.01
CA GLY A 63 10.14 -1.27 -10.83
C GLY A 63 8.80 -1.25 -10.10
N MET A 64 7.71 -1.30 -10.86
CA MET A 64 6.35 -1.25 -10.33
C MET A 64 5.81 -2.67 -10.07
N LYS A 65 5.11 -2.84 -8.94
CA LYS A 65 4.32 -4.04 -8.62
C LYS A 65 2.84 -3.72 -8.65
N ILE A 66 2.02 -4.77 -8.75
CA ILE A 66 0.56 -4.69 -8.77
C ILE A 66 -0.06 -5.75 -7.85
N LEU A 67 -1.09 -5.36 -7.11
CA LEU A 67 -1.93 -6.24 -6.31
C LEU A 67 -3.39 -6.07 -6.71
N ARG A 68 -4.07 -7.18 -6.99
CA ARG A 68 -5.52 -7.20 -7.12
C ARG A 68 -6.16 -7.23 -5.74
N ILE A 69 -6.99 -6.24 -5.44
CA ILE A 69 -7.78 -6.14 -4.22
C ILE A 69 -9.08 -6.92 -4.45
N ALA A 70 -9.19 -8.07 -3.80
CA ALA A 70 -10.44 -8.82 -3.74
C ALA A 70 -11.39 -8.16 -2.73
N ARG A 71 -12.70 -8.28 -3.00
CA ARG A 71 -13.73 -7.97 -1.99
C ARG A 71 -13.73 -9.06 -0.93
#